data_AF-A0A4U7DX16-F1
#
_entry.id   AF-A0A4U7DX16-F1
#
_cell.length_a   1.000
_cell.length_b   1.000
_cell.length_c   1.000
_cell.angle_alpha   90.00
_cell.angle_beta   90.00
_cell.angle_gamma   90.00
#
_symmetry.space_group_name_H-M   'P 1'
#
loop_
_entity.id
_entity.type
_entity.pdbx_description
1 polymer ?
#
loop_
_entity_poly.entity_id
_entity_poly.type
_entity_poly.pdbx_seq_one_letter_code
_entity_poly.pdbx_strand_id
1 'polypeptide(L)'
;MAVTSTVLDVTVLLLCVSASVVALGATDAGGPDGPTATDAADRLVTETATVAYPDGDAPNGTRRVAATRAELLALLAVRDGEGAFDREAVASVRAGIGPRTRVDATVRREDAASRGDAAGESRGSDAEGSVAVGPEPPRTADVSAAVIRQPVPDGPGDASGERRPSEGVVRIVVRRW
;
A
#
# COMPACT_ATOMS: atom_id res chain seq x y z
N MET A 1 -43.46 19.09 -25.69
CA MET A 1 -42.34 19.87 -25.13
C MET A 1 -41.63 18.94 -24.14
N ALA A 2 -40.53 18.33 -24.60
CA ALA A 2 -39.88 17.20 -23.95
C ALA A 2 -39.00 17.68 -22.78
N VAL A 3 -39.37 17.31 -21.55
CA VAL A 3 -38.62 17.63 -20.32
C VAL A 3 -37.98 16.36 -19.71
N THR A 4 -38.07 15.22 -20.40
CA THR A 4 -37.58 13.92 -19.91
C THR A 4 -36.13 13.60 -20.31
N SER A 5 -35.47 14.46 -21.10
CA SER A 5 -34.16 14.15 -21.68
C SER A 5 -32.97 14.43 -20.77
N THR A 6 -33.02 15.43 -19.88
CA THR A 6 -31.85 15.82 -19.07
C THR A 6 -31.63 14.93 -17.85
N VAL A 7 -32.70 14.37 -17.29
CA VAL A 7 -32.61 13.47 -16.13
C VAL A 7 -32.03 12.12 -16.54
N LEU A 8 -32.38 11.62 -17.74
CA LEU A 8 -31.78 10.42 -18.30
C LEU A 8 -30.30 10.61 -18.66
N ASP A 9 -29.90 11.76 -19.21
CA ASP A 9 -28.49 12.05 -19.51
C ASP A 9 -27.62 12.12 -18.25
N VAL A 10 -28.09 12.77 -17.19
CA VAL A 10 -27.34 12.89 -15.93
C VAL A 10 -27.27 11.55 -15.19
N THR A 11 -28.34 10.74 -15.21
CA THR A 11 -28.31 9.41 -14.60
C THR A 11 -27.47 8.42 -15.40
N VAL A 12 -27.46 8.50 -16.72
CA VAL A 12 -26.55 7.72 -17.58
C VAL A 12 -25.11 8.18 -17.42
N LEU A 13 -24.83 9.49 -17.33
CA LEU A 13 -23.49 10.02 -17.04
C LEU A 13 -23.01 9.57 -15.65
N LEU A 14 -23.86 9.62 -14.62
CA LEU A 14 -23.53 9.12 -13.27
C LEU A 14 -23.33 7.61 -13.26
N LEU A 15 -24.13 6.84 -14.01
CA LEU A 15 -23.96 5.39 -14.13
C LEU A 15 -22.71 5.03 -14.95
N CYS A 16 -22.38 5.78 -16.00
CA CYS A 16 -21.13 5.65 -16.75
C CYS A 16 -19.91 6.00 -15.91
N VAL A 17 -19.97 7.04 -15.08
CA VAL A 17 -18.92 7.38 -14.11
C VAL A 17 -18.79 6.28 -13.03
N SER A 18 -19.91 5.70 -12.59
CA SER A 18 -19.91 4.58 -11.61
C SER A 18 -19.38 3.28 -12.21
N ALA A 19 -19.69 3.00 -13.48
CA ALA A 19 -19.23 1.81 -14.19
C ALA A 19 -17.78 1.92 -14.69
N SER A 20 -17.28 3.14 -14.95
CA SER A 20 -15.91 3.37 -15.43
C SER A 20 -14.82 3.05 -14.41
N VAL A 21 -15.18 2.86 -13.12
CA VAL A 21 -14.23 2.44 -12.08
C VAL A 21 -14.08 0.91 -12.01
N VAL A 22 -14.88 0.14 -12.77
CA VAL A 22 -14.93 -1.35 -12.67
C VAL A 22 -14.26 -2.07 -13.85
N ALA A 23 -13.43 -1.40 -14.65
CA ALA A 23 -12.74 -2.10 -15.74
C ALA A 23 -11.35 -1.52 -16.07
N LEU A 24 -10.36 -1.76 -15.21
CA LEU A 24 -8.95 -1.73 -15.63
C LEU A 24 -8.06 -2.70 -14.82
N GLY A 25 -7.55 -3.74 -15.52
CA GLY A 25 -6.32 -4.49 -15.22
C GLY A 25 -6.48 -5.67 -14.24
N ALA A 26 -6.14 -6.92 -14.53
CA ALA A 26 -5.33 -7.48 -15.61
C ALA A 26 -5.77 -8.94 -15.86
N THR A 27 -6.14 -9.26 -17.10
CA THR A 27 -6.04 -10.64 -17.57
C THR A 27 -4.56 -10.95 -17.76
N ASP A 28 -3.91 -11.49 -16.74
CA ASP A 28 -2.58 -12.08 -16.87
C ASP A 28 -2.74 -13.43 -17.57
N ALA A 29 -2.87 -13.39 -18.90
CA ALA A 29 -2.60 -14.55 -19.73
C ALA A 29 -1.08 -14.74 -19.71
N GLY A 30 -0.61 -15.51 -18.73
CA GLY A 30 0.81 -15.80 -18.51
C GLY A 30 1.47 -16.37 -19.76
N GLY A 31 2.14 -15.51 -20.50
CA GLY A 31 3.26 -15.88 -21.37
C GLY A 31 4.56 -15.99 -20.56
N PRO A 32 5.65 -16.49 -21.17
CA PRO A 32 6.96 -16.55 -20.53
C PRO A 32 7.52 -15.18 -20.11
N ASP A 33 6.91 -14.08 -20.58
CA ASP A 33 7.24 -12.68 -20.26
C ASP A 33 6.17 -12.01 -19.35
N GLY A 34 5.52 -12.76 -18.47
CA GLY A 34 4.57 -12.18 -17.51
C GLY A 34 5.20 -11.11 -16.61
N PRO A 35 4.41 -10.15 -16.07
CA PRO A 35 4.92 -8.97 -15.38
C PRO A 35 5.85 -9.33 -14.21
N THR A 36 7.08 -8.85 -14.20
CA THR A 36 8.12 -9.24 -13.24
C THR A 36 7.87 -8.67 -11.84
N ALA A 37 8.64 -9.12 -10.85
CA ALA A 37 8.65 -8.48 -9.53
C ALA A 37 9.05 -6.99 -9.61
N THR A 38 9.90 -6.63 -10.57
CA THR A 38 10.26 -5.23 -10.85
C THR A 38 9.07 -4.45 -11.41
N ASP A 39 8.30 -5.02 -12.32
CA ASP A 39 7.10 -4.36 -12.86
C ASP A 39 6.03 -4.17 -11.78
N ALA A 40 5.88 -5.14 -10.89
CA ALA A 40 5.02 -5.01 -9.72
C ALA A 40 5.53 -3.92 -8.75
N ALA A 41 6.84 -3.86 -8.52
CA ALA A 41 7.45 -2.82 -7.70
C ALA A 41 7.26 -1.41 -8.31
N ASP A 42 7.45 -1.26 -9.62
CA ASP A 42 7.24 0.00 -10.34
C ASP A 42 5.79 0.49 -10.20
N ARG A 43 4.81 -0.42 -10.35
CA ARG A 43 3.40 -0.10 -10.09
C ARG A 43 3.12 0.29 -8.64
N LEU A 44 3.76 -0.35 -7.66
CA LEU A 44 3.58 0.05 -6.26
C LEU A 44 4.03 1.49 -6.01
N VAL A 45 5.13 1.90 -6.65
CA VAL A 45 5.70 3.24 -6.48
C VAL A 45 4.92 4.30 -7.27
N THR A 46 4.36 3.95 -8.42
CA THR A 46 3.75 4.93 -9.34
C THR A 46 2.22 4.99 -9.23
N GLU A 47 1.56 3.89 -8.89
CA GLU A 47 0.10 3.83 -8.90
C GLU A 47 -0.48 4.36 -7.59
N THR A 48 -1.29 5.40 -7.73
CA THR A 48 -1.99 6.05 -6.60
C THR A 48 -3.30 5.33 -6.31
N ALA A 49 -3.56 5.08 -5.04
CA ALA A 49 -4.82 4.56 -4.54
C ALA A 49 -5.47 5.56 -3.58
N THR A 50 -6.80 5.62 -3.60
CA THR A 50 -7.58 6.38 -2.61
C THR A 50 -8.22 5.40 -1.63
N VAL A 51 -7.86 5.50 -0.36
CA VAL A 51 -8.41 4.71 0.74
C VAL A 51 -9.39 5.57 1.51
N ALA A 52 -10.66 5.17 1.56
CA ALA A 52 -11.69 5.79 2.39
C ALA A 52 -11.95 4.89 3.59
N TYR A 53 -12.00 5.46 4.80
CA TYR A 53 -12.23 4.68 6.02
C TYR A 53 -13.09 5.45 7.03
N PRO A 54 -13.91 4.74 7.83
CA PRO A 54 -14.68 5.35 8.91
C PRO A 54 -13.79 6.07 9.92
N ASP A 55 -14.17 7.30 10.25
CA ASP A 55 -13.49 8.14 11.22
C ASP A 55 -14.54 9.01 11.93
N GLY A 56 -14.71 8.83 13.24
CA GLY A 56 -15.73 9.53 14.02
C GLY A 56 -15.49 11.03 14.16
N ASP A 57 -14.25 11.48 13.97
CA ASP A 57 -13.85 12.89 14.05
C ASP A 57 -13.99 13.60 12.70
N ALA A 58 -14.22 12.86 11.61
CA ALA A 58 -14.43 13.43 10.29
C ALA A 58 -15.84 14.05 10.17
N PRO A 59 -16.00 15.22 9.52
CA PRO A 59 -17.30 15.91 9.38
C PRO A 59 -18.44 15.06 8.79
N ASN A 60 -18.09 14.08 7.96
CA ASN A 60 -19.00 13.13 7.32
C ASN A 60 -18.81 11.69 7.81
N GLY A 61 -18.12 11.48 8.93
CA GLY A 61 -17.81 10.17 9.50
C GLY A 61 -16.81 9.33 8.68
N THR A 62 -16.15 9.91 7.68
CA THR A 62 -15.21 9.19 6.79
C THR A 62 -14.00 10.06 6.43
N ARG A 63 -12.79 9.55 6.65
CA ARG A 63 -11.56 10.16 6.13
C ARG A 63 -11.16 9.51 4.80
N ARG A 64 -10.40 10.24 3.99
CA ARG A 64 -9.80 9.72 2.76
C ARG A 64 -8.30 10.02 2.74
N VAL A 65 -7.52 9.07 2.28
CA VAL A 65 -6.08 9.21 2.03
C VAL A 65 -5.81 8.81 0.58
N ALA A 66 -5.16 9.68 -0.18
CA ALA A 66 -4.67 9.38 -1.53
C ALA A 66 -3.15 9.32 -1.47
N ALA A 67 -2.59 8.19 -1.82
CA ALA A 67 -1.15 7.92 -1.72
C ALA A 67 -0.74 6.83 -2.73
N THR A 68 0.54 6.74 -3.05
CA THR A 68 1.04 5.58 -3.82
C THR A 68 0.88 4.32 -2.99
N ARG A 69 0.79 3.14 -3.61
CA ARG A 69 0.70 1.89 -2.83
C ARG A 69 1.94 1.65 -1.98
N ALA A 70 3.11 2.06 -2.45
CA ALA A 70 4.35 2.03 -1.67
C ALA A 70 4.27 2.95 -0.44
N GLU A 71 3.68 4.13 -0.58
CA GLU A 71 3.45 5.06 0.53
C GLU A 71 2.40 4.54 1.53
N LEU A 72 1.31 3.92 1.05
CA LEU A 72 0.35 3.23 1.92
C LEU A 72 1.02 2.11 2.73
N LEU A 73 1.88 1.31 2.09
CA LEU A 73 2.66 0.28 2.77
C LEU A 73 3.63 0.85 3.81
N ALA A 74 4.23 2.01 3.53
CA ALA A 74 5.09 2.68 4.49
C ALA A 74 4.30 3.26 5.69
N LEU A 75 3.14 3.86 5.44
CA LEU A 75 2.22 4.27 6.50
C LEU A 75 1.81 3.09 7.37
N LEU A 76 1.43 1.97 6.75
CA LEU A 76 1.06 0.73 7.44
C LEU A 76 2.22 0.15 8.26
N ALA A 77 3.44 0.13 7.72
CA ALA A 77 4.61 -0.42 8.42
C ALA A 77 5.00 0.42 9.64
N VAL A 78 4.77 1.73 9.62
CA VAL A 78 5.09 2.63 10.74
C VAL A 78 3.99 2.64 11.80
N ARG A 79 2.76 2.34 11.40
CA ARG A 79 1.61 2.25 12.30
C ARG A 79 1.59 0.90 12.99
N ASP A 80 1.45 0.91 14.30
CA ASP A 80 1.26 -0.30 15.09
C ASP A 80 -0.23 -0.46 15.43
N GLY A 81 -1.05 -0.85 14.44
CA GLY A 81 -2.49 -0.98 14.67
C GLY A 81 -3.30 -1.62 13.53
N GLU A 82 -4.44 -2.22 13.89
CA GLU A 82 -5.41 -2.86 12.98
C GLU A 82 -6.67 -1.98 12.78
N GLY A 83 -6.48 -0.66 12.70
CA GLY A 83 -7.56 0.31 12.61
C GLY A 83 -8.37 0.23 11.31
N ALA A 84 -9.42 1.06 11.22
CA ALA A 84 -10.26 1.14 10.03
C ALA A 84 -9.45 1.51 8.78
N PHE A 85 -8.52 2.47 8.90
CA PHE A 85 -7.58 2.79 7.83
C PHE A 85 -6.74 1.58 7.42
N ASP A 86 -6.17 0.86 8.40
CA ASP A 86 -5.22 -0.21 8.17
C ASP A 86 -5.86 -1.37 7.39
N ARG A 87 -7.09 -1.73 7.73
CA ARG A 87 -7.88 -2.75 7.01
C ARG A 87 -8.18 -2.33 5.56
N GLU A 88 -8.66 -1.11 5.35
CA GLU A 88 -9.01 -0.61 4.02
C GLU A 88 -7.78 -0.41 3.13
N ALA A 89 -6.66 0.04 3.71
CA ALA A 89 -5.39 0.19 3.01
C ALA A 89 -4.82 -1.18 2.60
N VAL A 90 -4.82 -2.18 3.49
CA VAL A 90 -4.40 -3.55 3.15
C VAL A 90 -5.29 -4.15 2.06
N ALA A 91 -6.61 -3.94 2.12
CA ALA A 91 -7.54 -4.40 1.09
C ALA A 91 -7.24 -3.75 -0.26
N SER A 92 -7.01 -2.43 -0.29
CA SER A 92 -6.65 -1.67 -1.48
C SER A 92 -5.33 -2.14 -2.11
N VAL A 93 -4.29 -2.37 -1.30
CA VAL A 93 -3.01 -2.90 -1.78
C VAL A 93 -3.18 -4.32 -2.30
N ARG A 94 -3.90 -5.19 -1.58
CA ARG A 94 -4.15 -6.58 -2.00
C ARG A 94 -4.86 -6.66 -3.35
N ALA A 95 -5.84 -5.77 -3.60
CA ALA A 95 -6.54 -5.71 -4.87
C ALA A 95 -5.60 -5.31 -6.03
N GLY A 96 -4.57 -4.49 -5.77
CA GLY A 96 -3.66 -3.98 -6.79
C GLY A 96 -2.45 -4.85 -7.13
N ILE A 97 -2.04 -5.79 -6.26
CA ILE A 97 -0.80 -6.57 -6.46
C ILE A 97 -0.99 -7.90 -7.22
N GLY A 98 -2.21 -8.39 -7.34
CA GLY A 98 -2.53 -9.66 -7.99
C GLY A 98 -2.24 -10.91 -7.13
N PRO A 99 -2.70 -12.11 -7.56
CA PRO A 99 -2.74 -13.31 -6.72
C PRO A 99 -1.40 -14.03 -6.55
N ARG A 100 -0.40 -13.74 -7.40
CA ARG A 100 0.93 -14.36 -7.39
C ARG A 100 2.02 -13.40 -6.89
N THR A 101 1.62 -12.40 -6.12
CA THR A 101 2.51 -11.37 -5.60
C THR A 101 2.38 -11.32 -4.08
N ARG A 102 3.53 -11.29 -3.42
CA ARG A 102 3.67 -11.08 -1.98
C ARG A 102 4.48 -9.82 -1.76
N VAL A 103 4.01 -8.97 -0.86
CA VAL A 103 4.70 -7.74 -0.47
C VAL A 103 4.93 -7.76 1.03
N ASP A 104 6.17 -7.57 1.45
CA ASP A 104 6.55 -7.47 2.86
C ASP A 104 7.25 -6.12 3.07
N ALA A 105 6.68 -5.25 3.90
CA ALA A 105 7.25 -3.95 4.22
C ALA A 105 7.68 -3.90 5.68
N THR A 106 8.90 -3.45 5.92
CA THR A 106 9.52 -3.40 7.26
C THR A 106 10.22 -2.07 7.46
N VAL A 107 10.01 -1.42 8.61
CA VAL A 107 10.75 -0.21 8.97
C VAL A 107 12.19 -0.57 9.28
N ARG A 108 13.16 0.09 8.63
CA ARG A 108 14.54 0.15 9.11
C ARG A 108 14.81 1.56 9.61
N ARG A 109 15.16 1.70 10.88
CA ARG A 109 15.88 2.90 11.31
C ARG A 109 17.31 2.75 10.80
N GLU A 110 17.83 3.78 10.15
CA GLU A 110 19.25 3.81 9.85
C GLU A 110 19.99 3.91 11.18
N ASP A 111 20.46 2.77 11.70
CA ASP A 111 21.40 2.78 12.80
C ASP A 111 22.67 3.49 12.33
N ALA A 112 22.85 4.73 12.78
CA ALA A 112 24.12 5.44 12.71
C ALA A 112 25.17 4.78 13.63
N ALA A 113 25.42 3.47 13.47
CA ALA A 113 26.37 2.73 14.28
C ALA A 113 26.84 1.43 13.58
N SER A 114 27.36 1.55 12.36
CA SER A 114 28.35 0.57 11.86
C SER A 114 29.76 1.09 12.17
N ARG A 115 30.08 1.19 13.46
CA ARG A 115 31.45 1.04 13.97
C ARG A 115 31.38 -0.05 15.02
N GLY A 116 31.99 -1.19 14.67
CA GLY A 116 31.64 -2.49 15.21
C GLY A 116 31.80 -2.63 16.72
N ASP A 117 31.04 -3.56 17.27
CA ASP A 117 31.53 -4.41 18.33
C ASP A 117 30.89 -5.80 18.21
N ALA A 118 31.68 -6.81 18.53
CA ALA A 118 31.29 -8.20 18.48
C ALA A 118 30.63 -8.62 19.80
N ALA A 119 29.77 -9.63 19.68
CA ALA A 119 29.20 -10.46 20.75
C ALA A 119 28.10 -9.82 21.62
N GLY A 120 26.91 -10.42 21.53
CA GLY A 120 25.83 -10.21 22.50
C GLY A 120 24.48 -10.57 21.90
N GLU A 121 24.06 -11.83 22.09
CA GLU A 121 22.66 -12.21 21.90
C GLU A 121 21.75 -11.24 22.65
N SER A 122 20.96 -10.47 21.89
CA SER A 122 19.77 -9.79 22.39
C SER A 122 18.66 -10.06 21.40
N ARG A 123 17.93 -11.15 21.64
CA ARG A 123 16.52 -11.28 21.23
C ARG A 123 15.72 -10.26 22.04
N GLY A 124 15.86 -8.99 21.67
CA GLY A 124 15.05 -7.88 22.15
C GLY A 124 14.16 -7.45 21.00
N SER A 125 12.87 -7.73 21.14
CA SER A 125 11.80 -7.26 20.26
C SER A 125 11.67 -5.73 20.41
N ASP A 126 12.57 -4.98 19.79
CA ASP A 126 12.17 -3.69 19.24
C ASP A 126 11.33 -4.05 18.03
N ALA A 127 10.00 -4.04 18.19
CA ALA A 127 9.08 -4.39 17.12
C ALA A 127 9.22 -3.33 16.01
N GLU A 128 10.17 -3.57 15.10
CA GLU A 128 10.26 -2.88 13.83
C GLU A 128 8.94 -3.13 13.12
N GLY A 129 8.09 -2.10 13.04
CA GLY A 129 6.76 -2.24 12.47
C GLY A 129 6.85 -2.88 11.08
N SER A 130 5.98 -3.86 10.84
CA SER A 130 6.00 -4.66 9.62
C SER A 130 4.59 -4.98 9.15
N VAL A 131 4.41 -5.01 7.84
CA VAL A 131 3.15 -5.38 7.19
C VAL A 131 3.42 -6.33 6.04
N ALA A 132 2.57 -7.34 5.91
CA ALA A 132 2.65 -8.31 4.84
C ALA A 132 1.32 -8.44 4.10
N VAL A 133 1.36 -8.36 2.77
CA VAL A 133 0.17 -8.36 1.90
C VAL A 133 0.34 -9.38 0.79
N GLY A 134 -0.67 -10.23 0.60
CA GLY A 134 -0.69 -11.29 -0.40
C GLY A 134 -0.32 -12.68 0.15
N PRO A 135 -0.54 -13.75 -0.62
CA PRO A 135 -0.23 -15.11 -0.20
C PRO A 135 1.28 -15.33 -0.11
N GLU A 136 1.71 -16.26 0.75
CA GLU A 136 3.12 -16.67 0.76
C GLU A 136 3.42 -17.54 -0.48
N PRO A 137 4.54 -17.32 -1.18
CA PRO A 137 4.95 -18.19 -2.29
C PRO A 137 5.00 -19.67 -1.85
N PRO A 138 4.51 -20.62 -2.67
CA PRO A 138 4.72 -22.04 -2.43
C PRO A 138 6.22 -22.34 -2.30
N ARG A 139 6.57 -23.26 -1.40
CA ARG A 139 7.98 -23.59 -1.10
C ARG A 139 8.79 -24.10 -2.30
N THR A 140 8.11 -24.60 -3.33
CA THR A 140 8.71 -25.15 -4.56
C THR A 140 8.64 -24.19 -5.74
N ALA A 141 8.12 -22.97 -5.53
CA ALA A 141 7.99 -22.00 -6.60
C ALA A 141 9.34 -21.31 -6.87
N ASP A 142 9.60 -21.00 -8.15
CA ASP A 142 10.67 -20.07 -8.50
C ASP A 142 10.20 -18.65 -8.16
N VAL A 143 11.03 -17.88 -7.47
CA VAL A 143 10.66 -16.58 -6.91
C VAL A 143 11.60 -15.50 -7.44
N SER A 144 11.02 -14.53 -8.14
CA SER A 144 11.69 -13.26 -8.44
C SER A 144 11.38 -12.24 -7.35
N ALA A 145 12.37 -11.40 -6.99
CA ALA A 145 12.19 -10.38 -5.98
C ALA A 145 12.74 -9.01 -6.41
N ALA A 146 12.04 -7.95 -6.01
CA ALA A 146 12.47 -6.57 -6.11
C ALA A 146 12.38 -5.88 -4.74
N VAL A 147 13.22 -4.86 -4.51
CA VAL A 147 13.29 -4.15 -3.23
C VAL A 147 13.13 -2.65 -3.48
N ILE A 148 12.15 -2.04 -2.81
CA ILE A 148 11.92 -0.59 -2.78
C ILE A 148 12.41 -0.06 -1.44
N ARG A 149 13.08 1.10 -1.47
CA ARG A 149 13.38 1.90 -0.28
C ARG A 149 12.45 3.10 -0.30
N GLN A 150 11.50 3.12 0.62
CA GLN A 150 10.50 4.17 0.71
C GLN A 150 10.80 5.04 1.93
N PRO A 151 10.94 6.36 1.79
CA PRO A 151 11.02 7.25 2.94
C PRO A 151 9.81 7.07 3.84
N VAL A 152 9.97 7.17 5.16
CA VAL A 152 8.81 7.17 6.05
C VAL A 152 7.96 8.41 5.74
N PRO A 153 6.69 8.23 5.31
CA PRO A 153 5.81 9.35 5.03
C PRO A 153 5.45 10.09 6.31
N ASP A 154 5.21 11.39 6.18
CA ASP A 154 4.58 12.14 7.26
C ASP A 154 3.22 11.50 7.55
N GLY A 155 2.97 11.19 8.83
CA GLY A 155 1.70 10.60 9.24
C GLY A 155 0.51 11.47 8.81
N PRO A 156 -0.69 10.90 8.64
CA PRO A 156 -1.86 11.65 8.21
C PRO A 156 -2.27 12.62 9.34
N GLY A 157 -1.71 13.83 9.32
CA GLY A 157 -1.65 14.81 10.41
C GLY A 157 -2.70 14.67 11.50
N ASP A 158 -2.22 14.45 12.71
CA ASP A 158 -2.88 14.83 13.95
C ASP A 158 -2.84 16.37 14.07
N ALA A 159 -3.89 16.95 14.65
CA ALA A 159 -4.06 18.41 14.76
C ALA A 159 -2.98 19.10 15.64
N SER A 160 -2.06 18.33 16.22
CA SER A 160 -1.06 18.73 17.22
C SER A 160 0.18 19.45 16.68
N GLY A 161 0.39 19.53 15.36
CA GLY A 161 1.37 20.46 14.77
C GLY A 161 2.87 20.18 15.01
N GLU A 162 3.27 19.27 15.90
CA GLU A 162 4.67 18.84 16.05
C GLU A 162 5.08 17.85 14.94
N ARG A 163 5.45 18.39 13.77
CA ARG A 163 6.11 17.64 12.70
C ARG A 163 7.55 17.33 13.09
N ARG A 164 7.84 16.08 13.48
CA ARG A 164 9.21 15.56 13.39
C ARG A 164 9.35 14.80 12.08
N PRO A 165 10.32 15.15 11.20
CA PRO A 165 10.62 14.30 10.06
C PRO A 165 11.06 12.93 10.60
N SER A 166 10.44 11.89 10.07
CA SER A 166 10.78 10.53 10.48
C SER A 166 12.07 10.14 9.74
N GLU A 167 13.20 10.06 10.43
CA GLU A 167 14.51 9.69 9.84
C GLU A 167 14.60 8.19 9.45
N GLY A 168 13.47 7.53 9.16
CA GLY A 168 13.40 6.11 8.84
C GLY A 168 13.21 5.84 7.35
N VAL A 169 13.66 4.66 6.91
CA VAL A 169 13.38 4.13 5.57
C VAL A 169 12.62 2.81 5.72
N VAL A 170 11.47 2.71 5.06
CA VAL A 170 10.73 1.46 4.94
C VAL A 170 11.31 0.65 3.78
N ARG A 171 11.78 -0.56 4.08
CA ARG A 171 12.20 -1.53 3.07
C ARG A 171 10.98 -2.36 2.67
N ILE A 172 10.58 -2.27 1.41
CA ILE A 172 9.47 -3.04 0.83
C ILE A 172 10.05 -4.10 -0.10
N VAL A 173 9.79 -5.36 0.18
CA VAL A 173 10.20 -6.52 -0.63
C VAL A 173 9.00 -7.01 -1.40
N VAL A 174 9.09 -7.01 -2.72
CA VAL A 174 8.08 -7.57 -3.63
C VAL A 174 8.59 -8.91 -4.11
N ARG A 175 7.80 -9.97 -3.94
CA ARG A 175 8.09 -11.33 -4.38
C ARG A 175 7.00 -11.78 -5.33
N ARG A 176 7.38 -12.29 -6.50
CA ARG A 176 6.46 -12.86 -7.50
C ARG A 176 6.91 -14.26 -7.90
N TRP A 177 5.96 -15.15 -8.15
CA TRP A 177 6.20 -16.51 -8.60
C TRP A 177 5.19 -16.93 -9.65
#